data_AF-A0A382HMP8-F1
#
_entry.id   AF-A0A382HMP8-F1
#
_cell.length_a   1.000
_cell.length_b   1.000
_cell.length_c   1.000
_cell.angle_alpha   90.00
_cell.angle_beta   90.00
_cell.angle_gamma   90.00
#
_symmetry.space_group_name_H-M   'P 1'
#
loop_
_entity.id
_entity.type
_entity.pdbx_description
1 polymer ?
#
loop_
_entity_poly.entity_id
_entity_poly.type
_entity_poly.pdbx_seq_one_letter_code
_entity_poly.pdbx_strand_id
1 'polypeptide(L)'
;MKWIRTLHLYLGCLFAPLLIFFCASGAWQLFGLHRAAKKALAVPDGSYVPPEWMVSLSSVHLRQGIDGLSNHASPAFRWFALALALGMIATAVLGLIMAFRQRRRRWVAVGVTVAGLILPMFFIWLAGR
;
A
#
# COMPACT_ATOMS: atom_id res chain seq x y z
N MET A 1 8.47 -23.42 -16.71
CA MET A 1 8.24 -22.00 -17.08
C MET A 1 6.78 -21.57 -17.21
N LYS A 2 5.85 -22.38 -17.77
CA LYS A 2 4.42 -21.96 -17.96
C LYS A 2 3.67 -21.67 -16.65
N TRP A 3 3.97 -22.41 -15.58
CA TRP A 3 3.32 -22.28 -14.27
C TRP A 3 3.68 -20.96 -13.57
N ILE A 4 4.97 -20.62 -13.49
CA ILE A 4 5.45 -19.35 -12.90
C ILE A 4 4.81 -18.15 -13.60
N ARG A 5 4.74 -18.17 -14.94
CA ARG A 5 4.08 -17.10 -15.71
C ARG A 5 2.59 -16.97 -15.40
N THR A 6 1.92 -18.10 -15.16
CA THR A 6 0.49 -18.12 -14.83
C THR A 6 0.25 -17.61 -13.42
N LEU A 7 1.08 -18.04 -12.45
CA LEU A 7 1.04 -17.53 -11.08
C LEU A 7 1.32 -16.04 -11.02
N HIS A 8 2.37 -15.57 -11.68
CA HIS A 8 2.70 -14.14 -11.73
C HIS A 8 1.54 -13.31 -12.30
N LEU A 9 0.85 -13.82 -13.33
CA LEU A 9 -0.33 -13.14 -13.89
C LEU A 9 -1.48 -13.06 -12.88
N TYR A 10 -1.80 -14.16 -12.19
CA TYR A 10 -2.90 -14.16 -11.23
C TYR A 10 -2.60 -13.36 -9.96
N LEU A 11 -1.42 -13.57 -9.37
CA LEU A 11 -0.98 -12.79 -8.22
C LEU A 11 -0.84 -11.31 -8.59
N GLY A 12 -0.31 -11.01 -9.78
CA GLY A 12 -0.23 -9.64 -10.29
C GLY A 12 -1.60 -8.99 -10.43
N CYS A 13 -2.60 -9.68 -11.00
CA CYS A 13 -3.96 -9.14 -11.10
C CYS A 13 -4.61 -8.90 -9.74
N LEU A 14 -4.35 -9.77 -8.77
CA LEU A 14 -4.88 -9.67 -7.40
C LEU A 14 -4.26 -8.50 -6.63
N PHE A 15 -2.92 -8.39 -6.67
CA PHE A 15 -2.19 -7.41 -5.86
C PHE A 15 -2.04 -6.05 -6.53
N ALA A 16 -2.14 -5.94 -7.86
CA ALA A 16 -2.04 -4.65 -8.55
C ALA A 16 -2.99 -3.56 -8.00
N PRO A 17 -4.32 -3.78 -7.86
CA PRO A 17 -5.21 -2.76 -7.31
C PRO A 17 -4.88 -2.39 -5.86
N LEU A 18 -4.44 -3.38 -5.06
CA LEU A 18 -4.02 -3.18 -3.66
C LEU A 18 -2.75 -2.34 -3.57
N LEU A 19 -1.76 -2.64 -4.40
CA LEU A 19 -0.49 -1.89 -4.47
C LEU A 19 -0.71 -0.46 -4.96
N ILE A 20 -1.57 -0.26 -5.96
CA ILE A 20 -1.92 1.08 -6.43
C ILE A 20 -2.56 1.89 -5.30
N PHE A 21 -3.54 1.31 -4.58
CA PHE A 21 -4.17 1.95 -3.43
C PHE A 21 -3.16 2.27 -2.31
N PHE A 22 -2.29 1.32 -1.96
CA PHE A 22 -1.30 1.50 -0.89
C PHE A 22 -0.23 2.53 -1.27
N CYS A 23 0.29 2.50 -2.49
CA CYS A 23 1.24 3.50 -2.97
C CYS A 23 0.62 4.90 -3.06
N ALA A 24 -0.63 5.02 -3.52
CA ALA A 24 -1.32 6.30 -3.60
C ALA A 24 -1.61 6.89 -2.21
N SER A 25 -2.14 6.08 -1.28
CA SER A 25 -2.40 6.51 0.10
C SER A 25 -1.11 6.79 0.87
N GLY A 26 -0.04 6.03 0.66
CA GLY A 26 1.28 6.28 1.22
C GLY A 26 1.92 7.57 0.69
N ALA A 27 1.82 7.83 -0.62
CA ALA A 27 2.25 9.09 -1.22
C ALA A 27 1.46 10.28 -0.66
N TRP A 28 0.16 10.11 -0.38
CA TRP A 28 -0.65 11.14 0.28
C TRP A 28 -0.19 11.41 1.72
N GLN A 29 0.14 10.36 2.48
CA GLN A 29 0.67 10.47 3.84
C GLN A 29 2.06 11.09 3.88
N LEU A 30 2.87 10.88 2.84
CA LEU A 30 4.22 11.44 2.70
C LEU A 30 4.23 12.96 2.83
N PHE A 31 3.18 13.63 2.36
CA PHE A 31 3.03 15.09 2.44
C PHE A 31 2.26 15.57 3.68
N GLY A 32 1.86 14.64 4.57
CA GLY A 32 1.16 14.96 5.82
C GLY A 32 -0.32 15.32 5.63
N LEU A 33 -0.88 15.11 4.44
CA LEU A 33 -2.27 15.47 4.10
C LEU A 33 -3.31 14.63 4.88
N HIS A 34 -2.90 13.54 5.54
CA HIS A 34 -3.74 12.72 6.42
C HIS A 34 -3.79 13.20 7.89
N ARG A 35 -2.85 14.06 8.33
CA ARG A 35 -2.80 14.54 9.73
C ARG A 35 -3.98 15.44 10.11
N ALA A 36 -4.67 16.03 9.14
CA ALA A 36 -5.92 16.76 9.38
C ALA A 36 -7.05 15.86 9.92
N ALA A 37 -7.06 14.57 9.56
CA ALA A 37 -8.09 13.61 10.00
C ALA A 37 -7.76 12.96 11.36
N LYS A 38 -6.49 12.69 11.67
CA LYS A 38 -6.07 12.07 12.94
C LYS A 38 -6.41 12.89 14.19
N LYS A 39 -6.53 14.22 14.06
CA LYS A 39 -6.90 15.11 15.18
C LYS A 39 -8.35 14.88 15.65
N ALA A 40 -9.19 14.24 14.84
CA ALA A 40 -10.60 13.94 15.16
C ALA A 40 -10.83 12.56 15.80
N LEU A 41 -9.80 11.71 15.90
CA LEU A 41 -9.93 10.30 16.32
C LEU A 41 -8.93 9.92 17.43
N ALA A 42 -8.63 10.85 18.34
CA ALA A 42 -7.77 10.58 19.49
C ALA A 42 -8.56 9.78 20.54
N VAL A 43 -8.25 8.48 20.65
CA VAL A 43 -8.73 7.60 21.71
C VAL A 43 -7.98 7.93 23.02
N PRO A 44 -8.66 8.07 24.18
CA PRO A 44 -8.06 8.60 25.42
C PRO A 44 -7.08 7.69 26.18
N ASP A 45 -7.23 6.36 26.09
CA ASP A 45 -6.55 5.45 27.02
C ASP A 45 -5.31 4.77 26.42
N GLY A 46 -4.16 5.44 26.55
CA GLY A 46 -2.85 4.99 26.09
C GLY A 46 -2.20 3.87 26.93
N SER A 47 -2.84 2.71 27.06
CA SER A 47 -2.33 1.59 27.87
C SER A 47 -1.38 0.62 27.13
N TYR A 48 -1.02 0.88 25.87
CA TYR A 48 -0.13 0.03 25.10
C TYR A 48 1.28 0.61 25.01
N VAL A 49 2.25 -0.08 25.62
CA VAL A 49 3.68 0.28 25.54
C VAL A 49 4.38 -0.71 24.59
N PRO A 50 4.56 -0.35 23.30
CA PRO A 50 5.26 -1.20 22.34
C PRO A 50 6.76 -1.31 22.66
N PRO A 51 7.38 -2.49 22.45
CA PRO A 51 8.84 -2.68 22.53
C PRO A 51 9.63 -1.75 21.59
N GLU A 52 10.84 -1.33 21.98
CA GLU A 52 11.66 -0.34 21.23
C GLU A 52 11.95 -0.73 19.78
N TRP A 53 12.20 -2.01 19.49
CA TRP A 53 12.45 -2.48 18.12
C TRP A 53 11.22 -2.32 17.23
N MET A 54 10.00 -2.47 17.78
CA MET A 54 8.76 -2.21 17.05
C MET A 54 8.59 -0.73 16.77
N VAL A 55 8.92 0.12 17.73
CA VAL A 55 8.86 1.59 17.56
C VAL A 55 9.85 2.02 16.47
N SER A 56 11.07 1.49 16.50
CA SER A 56 12.13 1.81 15.53
C SER A 56 11.80 1.34 14.11
N LEU A 57 11.26 0.11 13.96
CA LEU A 57 10.82 -0.38 12.64
C LEU A 57 9.59 0.38 12.13
N SER A 58 8.68 0.76 13.03
CA SER A 58 7.49 1.53 12.71
C SER A 58 7.82 2.99 12.36
N SER A 59 8.81 3.59 13.02
CA SER A 59 9.23 4.99 12.82
C SER A 59 9.83 5.19 11.43
N VAL A 60 10.53 4.19 10.87
CA VAL A 60 11.08 4.26 9.50
C VAL A 60 9.97 4.41 8.46
N HIS A 61 8.84 3.72 8.62
CA HIS A 61 7.73 3.77 7.68
C HIS A 61 6.71 4.89 7.98
N LEU A 62 6.48 5.24 9.26
CA LEU A 62 5.46 6.22 9.68
C LEU A 62 5.98 7.63 9.89
N ARG A 63 7.19 7.76 10.45
CA ARG A 63 7.81 9.05 10.82
C ARG A 63 8.96 9.41 9.89
N GLN A 64 9.42 8.43 9.10
CA GLN A 64 10.55 8.56 8.17
C GLN A 64 11.81 9.09 8.87
N GLY A 65 12.01 8.63 10.10
CA GLY A 65 13.10 9.01 10.97
C GLY A 65 13.49 7.83 11.84
N ILE A 66 14.77 7.76 12.18
CA ILE A 66 15.29 6.85 13.20
C ILE A 66 15.18 7.59 14.53
N ASP A 67 14.56 6.96 15.53
CA ASP A 67 14.38 7.56 16.85
C ASP A 67 15.74 8.06 17.38
N GLY A 68 15.77 9.32 17.82
CA GLY A 68 16.97 9.99 18.33
C GLY A 68 17.77 10.84 17.33
N LEU A 69 17.52 10.77 16.01
CA LEU A 69 18.33 11.53 15.02
C LEU A 69 17.62 12.71 14.32
N SER A 70 16.30 12.68 14.09
CA SER A 70 15.55 13.84 13.54
C SER A 70 14.03 13.61 13.52
N ASN A 71 13.24 14.66 13.80
CA ASN A 71 11.76 14.63 13.80
C ASN A 71 11.13 15.03 12.44
N HIS A 72 11.95 15.26 11.41
CA HIS A 72 11.49 15.70 10.09
C HIS A 72 12.07 14.80 9.00
N ALA A 73 11.19 14.15 8.25
CA ALA A 73 11.56 13.45 7.02
C ALA A 73 12.32 14.43 6.10
N SER A 74 13.54 14.07 5.69
CA SER A 74 14.29 14.92 4.78
C SER A 74 13.47 15.12 3.49
N PRO A 75 13.42 16.36 2.94
CA PRO A 75 12.66 16.60 1.72
C PRO A 75 13.16 15.72 0.56
N ALA A 76 14.45 15.41 0.52
CA ALA A 76 15.04 14.47 -0.46
C ALA A 76 14.44 13.06 -0.35
N PHE A 77 14.29 12.52 0.86
CA PHE A 77 13.68 11.20 1.06
C PHE A 77 12.21 11.17 0.65
N ARG A 78 11.47 12.26 0.86
CA ARG A 78 10.07 12.38 0.41
C ARG A 78 9.96 12.35 -1.11
N TRP A 79 10.79 13.11 -1.82
CA TRP A 79 10.77 13.08 -3.28
C TRP A 79 11.22 11.71 -3.85
N PHE A 80 12.22 11.09 -3.23
CA PHE A 80 12.65 9.74 -3.60
C PHE A 80 11.54 8.70 -3.39
N ALA A 81 10.87 8.72 -2.23
CA ALA A 81 9.77 7.82 -1.93
C ALA A 81 8.56 8.06 -2.86
N LEU A 82 8.28 9.31 -3.24
CA LEU A 82 7.26 9.62 -4.25
C LEU A 82 7.62 9.03 -5.62
N ALA A 83 8.87 9.17 -6.05
CA ALA A 83 9.33 8.59 -7.32
C ALA A 83 9.20 7.05 -7.33
N LEU A 84 9.54 6.39 -6.22
CA LEU A 84 9.32 4.95 -6.05
C LEU A 84 7.84 4.57 -6.12
N ALA A 85 6.97 5.31 -5.44
CA ALA A 85 5.52 5.07 -5.48
C ALA A 85 4.97 5.20 -6.92
N LEU A 86 5.39 6.24 -7.65
CA LEU A 86 5.01 6.44 -9.04
C LEU A 86 5.53 5.31 -9.95
N GLY A 87 6.77 4.88 -9.77
CA GLY A 87 7.35 3.75 -10.52
C GLY A 87 6.61 2.43 -10.27
N MET A 88 6.23 2.17 -9.02
CA MET A 88 5.44 0.99 -8.64
C MET A 88 4.03 1.04 -9.24
N ILE A 89 3.36 2.19 -9.18
CA ILE A 89 2.04 2.39 -9.80
C ILE A 89 2.13 2.17 -11.32
N ALA A 90 3.12 2.77 -11.98
CA ALA A 90 3.33 2.62 -13.43
C ALA A 90 3.56 1.15 -13.82
N THR A 91 4.36 0.42 -13.05
CA THR A 91 4.65 -1.00 -13.27
C THR A 91 3.39 -1.86 -13.06
N ALA A 92 2.61 -1.59 -12.01
CA ALA A 92 1.36 -2.29 -11.74
C ALA A 92 0.32 -2.05 -12.85
N VAL A 93 0.19 -0.81 -13.33
CA VAL A 93 -0.70 -0.45 -14.44
C VAL A 93 -0.26 -1.16 -15.72
N LEU A 94 1.03 -1.17 -16.04
CA LEU A 94 1.55 -1.88 -17.21
C LEU A 94 1.27 -3.38 -17.13
N GLY A 95 1.49 -3.99 -15.97
CA GLY A 95 1.17 -5.41 -15.71
C GLY A 95 -0.31 -5.70 -15.92
N LEU A 96 -1.19 -4.81 -15.47
CA LEU A 96 -2.64 -4.95 -15.64
C LEU A 96 -3.07 -4.79 -17.12
N ILE A 97 -2.47 -3.83 -17.84
CA ILE A 97 -2.67 -3.65 -19.29
C ILE A 97 -2.28 -4.94 -20.03
N MET A 98 -1.11 -5.51 -19.72
CA MET A 98 -0.65 -6.76 -20.34
C MET A 98 -1.56 -7.95 -20.01
N ALA A 99 -2.08 -8.02 -18.78
CA ALA A 99 -3.01 -9.07 -18.37
C ALA A 99 -4.34 -9.01 -19.15
N PHE A 100 -4.93 -7.82 -19.31
CA PHE A 100 -6.19 -7.66 -20.04
C PHE A 100 -6.05 -7.78 -21.56
N ARG A 101 -4.86 -7.50 -22.11
CA ARG A 101 -4.58 -7.70 -23.54
C ARG A 101 -4.53 -9.18 -23.95
N GLN A 102 -4.46 -10.12 -23.00
CA GLN A 102 -4.40 -11.56 -23.29
C GLN A 102 -5.78 -12.17 -23.55
N ARG A 103 -6.09 -12.43 -24.83
CA ARG A 103 -7.42 -12.80 -25.34
C ARG A 103 -8.07 -14.05 -24.71
N ARG A 104 -7.28 -15.02 -24.21
CA ARG A 104 -7.80 -16.35 -23.82
C ARG A 104 -8.38 -16.43 -22.40
N ARG A 105 -7.95 -15.57 -21.47
CA ARG A 105 -8.33 -15.66 -20.04
C ARG A 105 -8.73 -14.33 -19.41
N ARG A 106 -9.08 -13.32 -20.22
CA ARG A 106 -9.47 -11.98 -19.74
C ARG A 106 -10.52 -11.99 -18.62
N TRP A 107 -11.50 -12.90 -18.69
CA TRP A 107 -12.54 -13.03 -17.66
C TRP A 107 -12.00 -13.51 -16.31
N VAL A 108 -11.03 -14.43 -16.32
CA VAL A 108 -10.36 -14.87 -15.08
C VAL A 108 -9.50 -13.73 -14.53
N ALA A 109 -8.81 -12.98 -15.40
CA ALA A 109 -8.04 -11.81 -14.98
C ALA A 109 -8.95 -10.74 -14.33
N VAL A 110 -10.09 -10.43 -14.95
CA VAL A 110 -11.10 -9.50 -14.39
C VAL A 110 -11.58 -9.98 -13.03
N GLY A 111 -11.99 -11.25 -12.91
CA GLY A 111 -12.48 -11.80 -11.65
C GLY A 111 -11.46 -11.69 -10.51
N VAL A 112 -10.19 -11.97 -10.79
CA VAL A 112 -9.12 -11.89 -9.78
C VAL A 112 -8.77 -10.43 -9.42
N THR A 113 -8.78 -9.51 -10.38
CA THR A 113 -8.60 -8.07 -10.09
C THR A 113 -9.72 -7.52 -9.23
N VAL A 114 -10.97 -7.87 -9.55
CA VAL A 114 -12.14 -7.45 -8.76
C VAL A 114 -12.09 -8.05 -7.35
N ALA A 115 -11.69 -9.32 -7.21
CA ALA A 115 -11.48 -9.94 -5.91
C ALA A 115 -10.45 -9.17 -5.06
N GLY A 116 -9.36 -8.72 -5.68
CA GLY A 116 -8.35 -7.89 -5.01
C GLY A 116 -8.91 -6.56 -4.48
N LEU A 117 -9.88 -5.95 -5.16
CA LEU A 117 -10.54 -4.72 -4.72
C LEU A 117 -11.56 -4.97 -3.60
N ILE A 118 -12.28 -6.09 -3.65
CA ILE A 118 -13.33 -6.44 -2.68
C ILE A 118 -12.75 -6.92 -1.35
N LEU A 119 -11.61 -7.62 -1.38
CA LEU A 119 -11.03 -8.29 -0.21
C LEU A 119 -10.75 -7.34 0.97
N PRO A 120 -10.17 -6.13 0.79
CA PRO A 120 -10.05 -5.16 1.89
C PRO A 120 -11.40 -4.67 2.42
N MET A 121 -12.37 -4.41 1.54
CA MET A 121 -13.70 -3.97 1.97
C MET A 121 -14.41 -5.05 2.79
N PHE A 122 -14.24 -6.31 2.41
CA PHE A 122 -14.74 -7.45 3.16
C PHE A 122 -14.13 -7.54 4.57
N PHE A 123 -12.81 -7.35 4.71
CA PHE A 123 -12.15 -7.35 6.02
C PHE A 123 -12.59 -6.18 6.91
N ILE A 124 -12.74 -4.98 6.34
CA ILE A 124 -13.25 -3.81 7.08
C ILE A 124 -14.67 -4.07 7.58
N TRP A 125 -15.53 -4.65 6.75
CA TRP A 125 -16.89 -5.00 7.13
C TRP A 125 -16.94 -6.05 8.23
N LEU A 126 -16.06 -7.05 8.19
CA LEU A 126 -15.93 -8.09 9.24
C LEU A 126 -15.46 -7.50 10.57
N ALA A 127 -14.57 -6.51 10.54
CA ALA A 127 -14.09 -5.82 11.73
C ALA A 127 -15.14 -4.86 12.35
N GLY A 128 -16.14 -4.46 11.57
CA GLY A 128 -17.24 -3.59 12.03
C GLY A 128 -18.44 -4.34 12.60
N ARG A 129 -18.40 -5.68 12.67
CA ARG A 129 -19.37 -6.54 13.36
C ARG A 129 -18.83 -6.95 14.72
#